data_AF-W7Q7Z1-F1
#
_entry.id   AF-W7Q7Z1-F1
#
_cell.length_a   1.000
_cell.length_b   1.000
_cell.length_c   1.000
_cell.angle_alpha   90.00
_cell.angle_beta   90.00
_cell.angle_gamma   90.00
#
_symmetry.space_group_name_H-M   'P 1'
#
loop_
_entity.id
_entity.type
_entity.pdbx_description
1 polymer ?
#
loop_
_entity_poly.entity_id
_entity_poly.type
_entity_poly.pdbx_seq_one_letter_code
_entity_poly.pdbx_strand_id
1 'polypeptide(L)'
;MWARPSQLLRRGIIGMNRRNIRYIGRYNDRRLYPLVDDKLQTKLLAQQHGITTPALIGTVTTQFGIKQLQKMVAGHAGFVIKPAKGSGGKGILVIERIDGDGFIKPSGVRLGLKDLERHVSNILSGLYSLGGTPDVAMVEA
;
A
#
# COMPACT_ATOMS: atom_id res chain seq x y z
N MET A 1 16.74 -7.03 -27.35
CA MET A 1 15.98 -7.54 -28.51
C MET A 1 14.50 -7.25 -28.28
N TRP A 2 13.79 -6.70 -29.28
CA TRP A 2 12.38 -6.32 -29.16
C TRP A 2 11.50 -7.45 -29.74
N ALA A 3 10.34 -7.72 -29.13
CA ALA A 3 9.40 -8.74 -29.61
C ALA A 3 8.19 -8.09 -30.27
N ARG A 4 7.74 -8.64 -31.41
CA ARG A 4 6.50 -8.23 -32.07
C ARG A 4 5.29 -8.73 -31.24
N PRO A 5 4.17 -7.98 -31.16
CA PRO A 5 2.96 -8.41 -30.44
C PRO A 5 2.47 -9.81 -30.84
N SER A 6 2.61 -10.20 -32.12
CA SER A 6 2.25 -11.54 -32.59
C SER A 6 3.17 -12.65 -32.07
N GLN A 7 4.45 -12.38 -31.83
CA GLN A 7 5.38 -13.33 -31.20
C GLN A 7 5.01 -13.56 -29.73
N LEU A 8 4.63 -12.51 -29.00
CA LEU A 8 4.14 -12.60 -27.63
C LEU A 8 2.84 -13.40 -27.56
N LEU A 9 1.90 -13.13 -28.47
CA LEU A 9 0.63 -13.85 -28.53
C LEU A 9 0.81 -15.35 -28.81
N ARG A 10 1.72 -15.73 -29.72
CA ARG A 10 2.04 -17.15 -30.00
C ARG A 10 2.62 -17.88 -28.78
N ARG A 11 3.23 -17.16 -27.84
CA ARG A 11 3.72 -17.69 -26.57
C ARG A 11 2.67 -17.66 -25.45
N GLY A 12 1.42 -17.32 -25.76
CA GLY A 12 0.34 -17.20 -24.78
C GLY A 12 0.39 -15.93 -23.93
N ILE A 13 1.31 -15.00 -24.20
CA ILE A 13 1.42 -13.75 -23.45
C ILE A 13 0.30 -12.82 -23.91
N ILE A 14 -0.51 -12.36 -22.95
CA ILE A 14 -1.62 -11.44 -23.20
C ILE A 14 -1.28 -10.01 -22.77
N GLY A 15 -1.76 -9.03 -23.53
CA GLY A 15 -1.69 -7.63 -23.14
C GLY A 15 -2.71 -7.27 -22.05
N MET A 16 -2.51 -6.10 -21.44
CA MET A 16 -3.33 -5.61 -20.33
C MET A 16 -4.81 -5.49 -20.69
N ASN A 17 -5.15 -5.06 -21.92
CA ASN A 17 -6.54 -4.96 -22.37
C ASN A 17 -7.24 -6.33 -22.38
N ARG A 18 -6.57 -7.36 -22.91
CA ARG A 18 -7.15 -8.71 -22.93
C ARG A 18 -7.29 -9.27 -21.50
N ARG A 19 -6.28 -9.08 -20.64
CA ARG A 19 -6.34 -9.44 -19.22
C ARG A 19 -7.54 -8.79 -18.53
N ASN A 20 -7.64 -7.47 -18.64
CA ASN A 20 -8.65 -6.68 -17.94
C ASN A 20 -10.07 -6.97 -18.45
N ILE A 21 -10.27 -7.07 -19.77
CA ILE A 21 -11.61 -7.27 -20.36
C ILE A 21 -12.03 -8.75 -20.30
N ARG A 22 -11.17 -9.68 -20.72
CA ARG A 22 -11.57 -11.09 -20.90
C ARG A 22 -11.43 -11.95 -19.66
N TYR A 23 -10.65 -11.52 -18.67
CA TYR A 23 -10.43 -12.30 -17.45
C TYR A 23 -10.92 -11.55 -16.22
N ILE A 24 -10.33 -10.39 -15.90
CA ILE A 24 -10.70 -9.66 -14.69
C ILE A 24 -12.18 -9.26 -14.74
N GLY A 25 -12.59 -8.48 -15.75
CA GLY A 25 -13.96 -8.00 -15.90
C GLY A 25 -14.99 -9.09 -16.21
N ARG A 26 -14.57 -10.23 -16.76
CA ARG A 26 -15.47 -11.35 -17.06
C ARG A 26 -15.75 -12.22 -15.84
N TYR A 27 -14.73 -12.49 -15.01
CA TYR A 27 -14.81 -13.48 -13.94
C TYR A 27 -14.94 -12.88 -12.54
N ASN A 28 -14.88 -11.55 -12.40
CA ASN A 28 -15.03 -10.88 -11.11
C ASN A 28 -16.23 -9.94 -11.17
N ASP A 29 -17.22 -10.15 -10.29
CA ASP A 29 -18.35 -9.22 -10.15
C ASP A 29 -17.81 -7.85 -9.69
N ARG A 30 -18.22 -6.79 -10.41
CA ARG A 30 -17.79 -5.42 -10.12
C ARG A 30 -18.12 -4.97 -8.71
N ARG A 31 -19.17 -5.52 -8.09
CA ARG A 31 -19.52 -5.19 -6.69
C ARG A 31 -18.44 -5.60 -5.69
N LEU A 32 -17.58 -6.57 -6.06
CA LEU A 32 -16.52 -7.11 -5.21
C LEU A 32 -15.18 -6.38 -5.38
N TYR A 33 -15.05 -5.50 -6.38
CA TYR A 33 -13.81 -4.77 -6.63
C TYR A 33 -13.32 -3.94 -5.43
N PRO A 34 -14.19 -3.27 -4.65
CA PRO A 34 -13.76 -2.55 -3.46
C PRO A 34 -12.95 -3.40 -2.48
N LEU A 35 -13.25 -4.70 -2.37
CA LEU A 35 -12.56 -5.62 -1.46
C LEU A 35 -11.08 -5.81 -1.80
N VAL A 36 -10.70 -5.60 -3.06
CA VAL A 36 -9.32 -5.78 -3.56
C VAL A 36 -8.64 -4.47 -3.94
N ASP A 37 -9.41 -3.42 -4.22
CA ASP A 37 -8.89 -2.07 -4.49
C ASP A 37 -8.48 -1.35 -3.19
N ASP A 38 -9.05 -1.74 -2.05
CA ASP A 38 -8.68 -1.27 -0.72
C ASP A 38 -7.84 -2.33 0.03
N LYS A 39 -6.55 -2.03 0.22
CA LYS A 39 -5.60 -2.95 0.88
C LYS A 39 -6.00 -3.28 2.32
N LEU A 40 -6.68 -2.37 3.02
CA LEU A 40 -7.16 -2.63 4.38
C LEU A 40 -8.29 -3.65 4.36
N GLN A 41 -9.26 -3.49 3.46
CA GLN A 41 -10.34 -4.46 3.28
C GLN A 41 -9.81 -5.83 2.88
N THR A 42 -8.89 -5.89 1.91
CA THR A 42 -8.26 -7.15 1.48
C THR A 42 -7.60 -7.85 2.66
N LYS A 43 -6.88 -7.09 3.50
CA LYS A 43 -6.15 -7.64 4.63
C LYS A 43 -7.07 -8.22 5.70
N LEU A 44 -8.09 -7.45 6.11
CA LEU A 44 -9.05 -7.90 7.11
C LEU A 44 -9.78 -9.16 6.63
N LEU A 45 -10.14 -9.23 5.35
CA LEU A 45 -10.75 -10.40 4.74
C LEU A 45 -9.80 -11.60 4.71
N ALA A 46 -8.54 -11.39 4.32
CA ALA A 46 -7.52 -12.42 4.32
C ALA A 46 -7.30 -13.01 5.72
N GLN A 47 -7.20 -12.15 6.74
CA GLN A 47 -7.06 -12.56 8.14
C GLN A 47 -8.28 -13.35 8.63
N GLN A 48 -9.49 -12.89 8.31
CA GLN A 48 -10.74 -13.59 8.65
C GLN A 48 -10.78 -15.01 8.08
N HIS A 49 -10.16 -15.24 6.93
CA HIS A 49 -10.08 -16.55 6.27
C HIS A 49 -8.77 -17.31 6.56
N GLY A 50 -7.96 -16.87 7.53
CA GLY A 50 -6.72 -17.56 7.91
C GLY A 50 -5.61 -17.52 6.86
N ILE A 51 -5.69 -16.59 5.91
CA ILE A 51 -4.63 -16.36 4.91
C ILE A 51 -3.50 -15.58 5.58
N THR A 52 -2.27 -16.08 5.44
CA THR A 52 -1.09 -15.42 6.00
C THR A 52 -0.86 -14.07 5.32
N THR A 53 -0.77 -13.01 6.12
CA THR A 53 -0.46 -11.64 5.69
C THR A 53 0.54 -11.02 6.66
N PRO A 54 1.31 -9.99 6.25
CA PRO A 54 2.11 -9.20 7.20
C PRO A 54 1.28 -8.74 8.39
N ALA A 55 1.85 -8.54 9.57
CA ALA A 55 1.07 -8.07 10.71
C ALA A 55 0.63 -6.62 10.49
N LEU A 56 -0.63 -6.29 10.83
CA LEU A 56 -1.08 -4.90 10.84
C LEU A 56 -0.70 -4.30 12.20
N ILE A 57 0.19 -3.31 12.18
CA ILE A 57 0.58 -2.56 13.39
C ILE A 57 -0.56 -1.61 13.76
N GLY A 58 -1.11 -0.93 12.76
CA GLY A 58 -2.24 -0.03 12.95
C GLY A 58 -2.64 0.72 11.69
N THR A 59 -3.66 1.55 11.85
CA THR A 59 -4.16 2.44 10.80
C THR A 59 -4.33 3.84 11.35
N VAL A 60 -3.99 4.85 10.55
CA VAL A 60 -4.31 6.25 10.83
C VAL A 60 -5.34 6.70 9.81
N THR A 61 -6.50 7.15 10.31
CA THR A 61 -7.65 7.55 9.49
C THR A 61 -7.95 9.05 9.58
N THR A 62 -7.32 9.77 10.52
CA THR A 62 -7.57 11.19 10.76
C THR A 62 -6.28 11.95 11.00
N GLN A 63 -6.28 13.25 10.67
CA GLN A 63 -5.13 14.13 10.91
C GLN A 63 -4.77 14.20 12.41
N PHE A 64 -5.75 14.17 13.29
CA PHE A 64 -5.51 14.12 14.74
C PHE A 64 -4.83 12.80 15.17
N GLY A 65 -5.19 11.69 14.53
CA GLY A 65 -4.61 10.37 14.78
C GLY A 65 -3.11 10.28 14.51
N ILE A 66 -2.55 11.19 13.70
CA ILE A 66 -1.11 11.28 13.43
C ILE A 66 -0.30 11.43 14.72
N LYS A 67 -0.84 12.10 15.75
CA LYS A 67 -0.17 12.28 17.04
C LYS A 67 0.14 10.97 17.77
N GLN A 68 -0.54 9.88 17.41
CA GLN A 68 -0.31 8.55 17.99
C GLN A 68 0.71 7.73 17.19
N LEU A 69 1.25 8.25 16.08
CA LEU A 69 2.11 7.50 15.16
C LEU A 69 3.40 7.05 15.85
N GLN A 70 4.04 7.91 16.64
CA GLN A 70 5.26 7.54 17.38
C GLN A 70 5.02 6.35 18.31
N LYS A 71 3.92 6.38 19.06
CA LYS A 71 3.53 5.29 19.97
C LYS A 71 3.17 4.02 19.19
N MET A 72 2.50 4.16 18.05
CA MET A 72 2.09 3.05 17.19
C MET A 72 3.29 2.26 16.66
N VAL A 73 4.37 2.94 16.29
CA VAL A 73 5.57 2.28 15.72
C VAL A 73 6.64 1.94 16.75
N ALA A 74 6.47 2.36 18.00
CA ALA A 74 7.42 2.10 19.07
C ALA A 74 7.56 0.59 19.31
N GLY A 75 8.80 0.11 19.46
CA GLY A 75 9.10 -1.30 19.71
C GLY A 75 9.14 -2.20 18.46
N HIS A 76 8.79 -1.68 17.28
CA HIS A 76 8.96 -2.42 16.03
C HIS A 76 10.40 -2.27 15.49
N ALA A 77 10.96 -3.35 14.95
CA ALA A 77 12.29 -3.31 14.34
C ALA A 77 12.28 -2.49 13.05
N GLY A 78 11.27 -2.68 12.20
CA GLY A 78 11.02 -1.96 10.95
C GLY A 78 9.53 -2.05 10.60
N PHE A 79 9.10 -1.28 9.61
CA PHE A 79 7.69 -1.25 9.18
C PHE A 79 7.52 -0.54 7.83
N VAL A 80 6.34 -0.68 7.23
CA VAL A 80 5.92 0.03 6.02
C VAL A 80 4.69 0.88 6.32
N ILE A 81 4.73 2.15 5.92
CA ILE A 81 3.56 3.03 5.87
C ILE A 81 3.10 3.14 4.41
N LYS A 82 1.82 2.86 4.15
CA LYS A 82 1.26 2.95 2.80
C LYS A 82 -0.21 3.38 2.76
N PRO A 83 -0.65 4.04 1.68
CA PRO A 83 -2.07 4.30 1.41
C PRO A 83 -2.87 3.03 1.14
N ALA A 84 -4.06 2.92 1.72
CA ALA A 84 -4.97 1.79 1.50
C ALA A 84 -5.39 1.71 0.01
N LYS A 85 -5.67 2.84 -0.63
CA LYS A 85 -6.13 2.96 -2.03
C LYS A 85 -5.08 3.56 -2.98
N GLY A 86 -3.81 3.63 -2.55
CA GLY A 86 -2.75 4.16 -3.40
C GLY A 86 -2.47 3.32 -4.65
N SER A 87 -1.99 4.00 -5.69
CA SER A 87 -1.78 3.44 -7.03
C SER A 87 -0.35 3.64 -7.54
N GLY A 88 0.10 2.78 -8.45
CA GLY A 88 1.39 2.92 -9.14
C GLY A 88 2.62 2.90 -8.24
N GLY A 89 2.54 2.31 -7.04
CA GLY A 89 3.63 2.25 -6.07
C GLY A 89 3.90 3.55 -5.31
N LYS A 90 3.08 4.58 -5.50
CA LYS A 90 3.23 5.88 -4.82
C LYS A 90 2.77 5.79 -3.36
N GLY A 91 3.36 6.65 -2.51
CA GLY A 91 2.98 6.76 -1.09
C GLY A 91 3.47 5.63 -0.20
N ILE A 92 4.29 4.71 -0.71
CA ILE A 92 4.91 3.64 0.09
C ILE A 92 6.18 4.19 0.75
N LEU A 93 6.22 4.18 2.08
CA LEU A 93 7.39 4.52 2.88
C LEU A 93 7.83 3.27 3.65
N VAL A 94 9.01 2.76 3.30
CA VAL A 94 9.63 1.62 3.98
C VAL A 94 10.65 2.11 4.98
N ILE A 95 10.51 1.70 6.24
CA ILE A 95 11.47 1.86 7.32
C ILE A 95 12.10 0.51 7.59
N GLU A 96 13.39 0.39 7.30
CA GLU A 96 14.16 -0.84 7.51
C GLU A 96 14.51 -1.04 8.98
N ARG A 97 14.93 0.04 9.66
CA ARG A 97 15.23 0.00 11.10
C ARG A 97 14.86 1.28 11.82
N ILE A 98 14.54 1.18 13.10
CA ILE A 98 14.45 2.30 14.03
C ILE A 98 15.77 2.41 14.81
N ASP A 99 16.32 3.63 14.92
CA ASP A 99 17.58 3.92 15.60
C ASP A 99 17.42 5.16 16.51
N GLY A 100 17.15 4.91 17.79
CA GLY A 100 16.79 5.96 18.76
C GLY A 100 15.48 6.63 18.37
N ASP A 101 15.55 7.93 18.06
CA ASP A 101 14.44 8.76 17.56
C ASP A 101 14.35 8.81 16.03
N GLY A 102 15.27 8.13 15.34
CA GLY A 102 15.39 8.13 13.89
C GLY A 102 14.80 6.90 13.23
N PHE A 103 14.31 7.08 12.01
CA PHE A 103 13.75 6.03 11.16
C PHE A 103 14.61 5.89 9.91
N ILE A 104 15.24 4.73 9.71
CA ILE A 104 16.18 4.52 8.61
C ILE A 104 15.50 3.80 7.46
N LYS A 105 15.55 4.41 6.28
CA LYS A 105 15.11 3.78 5.03
C LYS A 105 16.13 2.73 4.56
N PRO A 106 15.74 1.77 3.71
CA PRO A 106 16.68 0.84 3.06
C PRO A 106 17.81 1.52 2.28
N SER A 107 17.60 2.78 1.86
CA SER A 107 18.63 3.59 1.20
C SER A 107 19.67 4.19 2.16
N GLY A 108 19.59 3.93 3.47
CA GLY A 108 20.42 4.53 4.50
C GLY A 108 20.01 5.94 4.96
N VAL A 109 18.98 6.53 4.32
CA VAL A 109 18.49 7.87 4.68
C VAL A 109 17.80 7.82 6.05
N ARG A 110 18.24 8.67 6.98
CA ARG A 110 17.60 8.89 8.29
C ARG A 110 16.48 9.90 8.17
N LEU A 111 15.30 9.54 8.68
CA LEU A 111 14.12 10.39 8.82
C LEU A 111 13.83 10.65 10.29
N GLY A 112 13.23 11.80 10.60
CA GLY A 112 12.68 12.08 11.92
C GLY A 112 11.17 11.84 12.00
N LEU A 113 10.60 11.93 13.19
CA LEU A 113 9.15 11.76 13.40
C LEU A 113 8.31 12.69 12.51
N LYS A 114 8.70 13.97 12.39
CA LYS A 114 7.99 14.95 11.55
C LYS A 114 7.93 14.54 10.07
N ASP A 115 8.89 13.76 9.58
CA ASP A 115 8.88 13.27 8.20
C ASP A 115 7.83 12.17 8.02
N LEU A 116 7.71 11.27 8.99
CA LEU A 116 6.67 10.25 9.02
C LEU A 116 5.29 10.88 9.15
N GLU A 117 5.12 11.83 10.07
CA GLU A 117 3.85 12.56 10.26
C GLU A 117 3.42 13.28 8.98
N ARG A 118 4.35 13.96 8.31
CA ARG A 118 4.11 14.62 7.02
C ARG A 118 3.73 13.61 5.94
N HIS A 119 4.41 12.46 5.87
CA HIS A 119 4.09 11.40 4.91
C HIS A 119 2.68 10.84 5.14
N VAL A 120 2.30 10.58 6.40
CA VAL A 120 0.95 10.15 6.75
C VAL A 120 -0.08 11.22 6.42
N SER A 121 0.19 12.49 6.73
CA SER A 121 -0.72 13.60 6.38
C SER A 121 -0.97 13.69 4.87
N ASN A 122 0.07 13.48 4.05
CA ASN A 122 -0.05 13.40 2.58
C ASN A 122 -0.88 12.20 2.11
N ILE A 123 -0.79 11.05 2.77
CA ILE A 123 -1.67 9.91 2.49
C ILE A 123 -3.13 10.30 2.78
N LEU A 124 -3.38 10.85 3.97
CA LEU A 124 -4.74 11.21 4.41
C LEU A 124 -5.38 12.28 3.52
N SER A 125 -4.60 13.21 2.95
CA SER A 125 -5.09 14.22 2.01
C SER A 125 -5.40 13.64 0.62
N GLY A 126 -5.04 12.38 0.36
CA GLY A 126 -5.26 11.73 -0.92
C GLY A 126 -4.15 11.96 -1.94
N LEU A 127 -2.99 12.52 -1.55
CA LEU A 127 -1.90 12.86 -2.48
C LEU A 127 -1.43 11.66 -3.33
N TYR A 128 -1.54 10.45 -2.78
CA TYR A 128 -1.11 9.21 -3.45
C TYR A 128 -2.26 8.35 -3.99
N SER A 129 -3.51 8.80 -3.80
CA SER A 129 -4.73 8.12 -4.27
C SER A 129 -5.00 8.44 -5.74
N LEU A 130 -5.53 7.48 -6.49
CA LEU A 130 -5.75 7.59 -7.94
C LEU A 130 -6.76 8.69 -8.36
N GLY A 131 -7.43 9.33 -7.41
CA GLY A 131 -8.35 10.45 -7.64
C GLY A 131 -8.22 11.60 -6.64
N GLY A 132 -7.10 11.69 -5.89
CA GLY A 132 -6.93 12.74 -4.88
C GLY A 132 -7.89 12.64 -3.69
N THR A 133 -8.58 11.50 -3.53
CA THR A 133 -9.56 11.29 -2.47
C THR A 133 -8.86 10.98 -1.15
N PRO A 134 -9.41 11.46 -0.01
CA PRO A 134 -8.90 11.11 1.31
C PRO A 134 -8.77 9.60 1.48
N ASP A 135 -7.66 9.18 2.09
CA ASP A 135 -7.30 7.77 2.23
C ASP A 135 -6.95 7.43 3.69
N VAL A 136 -6.68 6.15 3.94
CA VAL A 136 -6.21 5.62 5.21
C VAL A 136 -4.74 5.27 5.07
N ALA A 137 -3.92 5.71 6.04
CA ALA A 137 -2.55 5.24 6.15
C ALA A 137 -2.51 3.94 6.95
N MET A 138 -2.04 2.87 6.31
CA MET A 138 -1.81 1.57 6.95
C MET A 138 -0.35 1.46 7.35
N VAL A 139 -0.11 0.93 8.55
CA VAL A 139 1.23 0.62 9.06
C VAL A 139 1.34 -0.89 9.26
N GLU A 140 2.31 -1.51 8.61
CA GLU A 140 2.52 -2.96 8.62
C GLU A 140 3.95 -3.31 9.04
N ALA A 141 4.10 -4.42 9.76
CA ALA A 141 5.40 -4.98 10.14
C ALA A 141 6.05 -5.73 8.98
#